data_AF-A0A4Q3EVP6-F1
#
_entry.id   AF-A0A4Q3EVP6-F1
#
_cell.length_a   1.000
_cell.length_b   1.000
_cell.length_c   1.000
_cell.angle_alpha   90.00
_cell.angle_beta   90.00
_cell.angle_gamma   90.00
#
_symmetry.space_group_name_H-M   'P 1'
#
loop_
_entity.id
_entity.type
_entity.pdbx_description
1 polymer ?
#
loop_
_entity_poly.entity_id
_entity_poly.type
_entity_poly.pdbx_seq_one_letter_code
_entity_poly.pdbx_strand_id
1 'polypeptide(L)' 'MKFLNKIMTDLLHQNPDLSAFNIVLPGKRPIVFIKRILQEKNYSGFLPNFFTIEDLIQQQSGKQPIQGIS' A
#
# COMPACT_ATOMS: atom_id res chain seq x y z
N MET A 1 7.38 -15.91 3.09
CA MET A 1 6.04 -15.68 3.66
C MET A 1 6.05 -15.11 5.08
N LYS A 2 7.08 -15.33 5.91
CA LYS A 2 7.11 -14.81 7.29
C LYS A 2 7.21 -13.29 7.40
N PHE A 3 7.97 -12.64 6.50
CA PHE A 3 8.18 -11.20 6.53
C PHE A 3 6.89 -10.40 6.26
N LEU A 4 6.24 -10.58 5.11
CA LEU A 4 5.00 -9.86 4.78
C LEU A 4 3.90 -10.10 5.82
N ASN A 5 3.77 -11.33 6.32
CA ASN A 5 2.82 -11.62 7.40
C ASN A 5 3.13 -10.83 8.68
N LYS A 6 4.40 -10.79 9.09
CA LYS A 6 4.82 -10.01 10.26
C LYS A 6 4.51 -8.53 10.07
N ILE A 7 4.94 -7.94 8.95
CA ILE A 7 4.71 -6.52 8.66
C ILE A 7 3.23 -6.19 8.62
N MET A 8 2.41 -6.98 7.93
CA MET A 8 0.97 -6.74 7.87
C MET A 8 0.29 -6.91 9.25
N THR A 9 0.79 -7.82 10.10
CA THR A 9 0.29 -7.97 11.46
C THR A 9 0.58 -6.72 12.29
N ASP A 10 1.83 -6.26 12.27
CA ASP A 10 2.26 -5.09 13.03
C ASP A 10 1.55 -3.83 12.51
N LEU A 11 1.38 -3.70 11.18
CA LEU A 11 0.68 -2.59 10.55
C LEU A 11 -0.81 -2.52 10.95
N LEU A 12 -1.52 -3.66 10.91
CA LEU A 12 -2.92 -3.73 11.31
C LEU A 12 -3.12 -3.52 12.82
N HIS A 13 -2.15 -3.93 13.64
CA HIS A 13 -2.20 -3.69 15.08
C HIS A 13 -2.11 -2.19 15.41
N GLN A 14 -1.28 -1.46 14.67
CA GLN A 14 -1.12 -0.01 14.86
C GLN A 14 -2.23 0.79 14.17
N ASN A 15 -2.74 0.28 13.04
CA ASN A 15 -3.71 0.98 12.19
C ASN A 15 -4.81 -0.02 11.79
N PRO A 16 -5.97 -0.02 12.49
CA PRO A 16 -7.04 -0.96 12.22
C PRO A 16 -7.73 -0.71 10.88
N ASP A 17 -7.66 0.51 10.33
CA ASP A 17 -8.11 0.84 8.98
C ASP A 17 -6.94 1.23 8.08
N LEU A 18 -6.80 0.54 6.96
CA LEU A 18 -5.78 0.78 5.95
C LEU A 18 -6.30 1.56 4.75
N SER A 19 -7.57 1.97 4.72
CA SER A 19 -8.20 2.66 3.58
C SER A 19 -7.43 3.90 3.09
N ALA A 20 -6.81 4.64 4.02
CA ALA A 20 -6.04 5.85 3.73
C ALA A 20 -4.57 5.59 3.31
N PHE A 21 -4.13 4.32 3.31
CA PHE A 21 -2.73 3.98 3.04
C PHE A 21 -2.46 3.83 1.55
N ASN A 22 -1.28 4.30 1.14
CA ASN A 22 -0.69 4.01 -0.15
C ASN A 22 0.50 3.08 0.08
N ILE A 23 0.38 1.81 -0.34
CA ILE A 23 1.43 0.79 -0.18
C ILE A 23 2.19 0.66 -1.50
N VAL A 24 3.49 0.95 -1.45
CA VAL A 24 4.38 0.92 -2.61
C VAL A 24 5.23 -0.35 -2.58
N LEU A 25 5.24 -1.10 -3.68
CA LEU A 25 5.85 -2.44 -3.78
C LEU A 25 6.74 -2.54 -5.02
N PRO A 26 7.74 -3.43 -5.04
CA PRO A 26 8.62 -3.60 -6.21
C PRO A 26 7.96 -4.27 -7.41
N GLY A 27 6.67 -4.65 -7.34
CA GLY A 27 5.95 -5.29 -8.43
C GLY A 27 4.55 -5.73 -8.01
N LYS A 28 3.79 -6.31 -8.95
CA LYS A 28 2.38 -6.68 -8.71
C LYS A 28 2.20 -7.98 -7.91
N ARG A 29 3.14 -8.93 -7.98
CA ARG A 29 3.03 -10.23 -7.29
C ARG A 29 2.93 -10.11 -5.75
N PRO A 30 3.70 -9.25 -5.06
CA PRO A 30 3.51 -8.96 -3.64
C PRO A 30 2.09 -8.52 -3.24
N ILE A 31 1.37 -7.80 -4.11
CA ILE A 31 0.00 -7.33 -3.85
C ILE A 31 -0.94 -8.52 -3.61
N VAL A 32 -0.81 -9.58 -4.42
CA VAL A 32 -1.63 -10.80 -4.28
C VAL A 32 -1.41 -11.45 -2.93
N PHE A 33 -0.15 -11.50 -2.46
CA PHE A 33 0.17 -12.04 -1.14
C PHE A 33 -0.40 -11.18 -0.01
N ILE A 34 -0.32 -9.85 -0.11
CA ILE A 34 -0.88 -8.96 0.90
C ILE A 34 -2.41 -9.09 0.96
N LYS A 35 -3.10 -9.13 -0.19
CA LYS A 35 -4.55 -9.35 -0.22
C LYS A 35 -4.95 -10.66 0.46
N ARG A 36 -4.22 -11.73 0.20
CA ARG A 36 -4.43 -13.02 0.87
C ARG A 36 -4.23 -12.92 2.38
N ILE A 37 -3.18 -12.24 2.85
CA ILE A 37 -2.92 -12.03 4.29
C ILE A 37 -4.06 -11.23 4.94
N LEU A 38 -4.55 -10.18 4.29
CA LEU A 38 -5.69 -9.39 4.77
C LEU A 38 -6.96 -10.24 4.89
N GLN A 39 -7.21 -11.11 3.91
CA GLN A 39 -8.31 -12.08 3.95
C GLN A 39 -8.15 -13.07 5.12
N GLU A 40 -6.97 -13.69 5.27
CA GLU A 40 -6.67 -14.62 6.37
C GLU A 40 -6.78 -13.97 7.76
N LYS A 41 -6.61 -12.64 7.84
CA LYS A 41 -6.75 -11.85 9.07
C LYS A 41 -8.16 -11.29 9.30
N ASN A 42 -9.13 -11.61 8.44
CA ASN A 42 -10.49 -11.08 8.49
C ASN A 42 -10.52 -9.53 8.52
N TYR A 43 -9.61 -8.90 7.78
CA TYR A 43 -9.63 -7.43 7.64
C TYR A 43 -10.96 -7.00 7.02
N SER A 44 -11.60 -6.01 7.64
CA SER A 44 -12.85 -5.42 7.18
C SER A 44 -12.67 -3.93 6.99
N GLY A 45 -13.14 -3.40 5.86
CA GLY A 45 -12.88 -2.03 5.44
C GLY A 45 -12.46 -1.94 3.97
N PHE A 46 -12.00 -0.76 3.57
CA PHE A 46 -11.50 -0.54 2.22
C PHE A 46 -10.03 -0.93 2.11
N LEU A 47 -9.66 -1.56 1.01
CA LEU A 47 -8.27 -1.90 0.77
C LEU A 47 -7.42 -0.62 0.60
N PRO A 48 -6.16 -0.63 1.07
CA PRO A 48 -5.23 0.44 0.74
C PRO A 48 -5.00 0.49 -0.77
N ASN A 49 -4.54 1.65 -1.24
CA ASN A 49 -4.07 1.76 -2.61
C ASN A 49 -2.73 1.04 -2.75
N PHE A 50 -2.59 0.25 -3.80
CA PHE A 50 -1.35 -0.46 -4.10
C PHE A 50 -0.70 0.12 -5.35
N PHE A 51 0.56 0.50 -5.22
CA PHE A 51 1.38 0.98 -6.33
C PHE A 51 2.61 0.10 -6.48
N THR A 52 3.05 -0.14 -7.71
CA THR A 52 4.44 -0.51 -7.93
C THR A 52 5.32 0.73 -7.89
N ILE A 53 6.63 0.52 -7.75
CA ILE A 53 7.60 1.62 -7.86
C ILE A 53 7.44 2.31 -9.21
N GLU A 54 7.23 1.55 -10.29
CA GLU A 54 7.00 2.07 -11.63
C GLU A 54 5.70 2.87 -11.73
N ASP A 55 4.59 2.35 -11.17
CA ASP A 55 3.31 3.07 -11.13
C ASP A 55 3.48 4.43 -10.43
N LEU A 56 4.19 4.45 -9.29
CA LEU A 56 4.40 5.68 -8.52
C LEU A 56 5.30 6.66 -9.28
N ILE A 57 6.40 6.19 -9.89
CA ILE A 57 7.28 7.04 -10.71
C ILE A 57 6.49 7.66 -11.85
N GLN A 58 5.69 6.86 -12.57
CA GLN A 58 4.86 7.35 -13.67
C GLN A 58 3.83 8.38 -13.21
N GLN A 59 3.21 8.16 -12.05
CA GLN A 59 2.24 9.12 -11.50
C GLN A 59 2.89 10.43 -11.07
N GLN A 60 4.12 10.39 -10.55
CA GLN A 60 4.82 11.58 -10.07
C GLN A 60 5.56 12.33 -11.19
N SER A 61 6.07 11.64 -12.20
CA SER A 61 6.82 12.25 -13.30
C SER A 61 5.97 13.21 -14.14
N GLY A 62 4.65 12.98 -14.21
CA GLY A 62 3.71 13.88 -14.87
C GLY A 62 3.31 15.11 -14.05
N LYS A 63 3.77 15.24 -12.80
CA LYS A 63 3.43 16.38 -11.95
C LYS A 63 4.51 17.43 -12.03
N GLN A 64 4.11 18.66 -12.37
CA GLN A 64 5.01 19.81 -12.26
C GLN A 64 5.05 20.31 -10.82
N PRO A 65 6.24 20.57 -10.24
CA PRO A 65 6.33 21.21 -8.95
C PRO A 65 5.79 22.64 -9.07
N ILE A 66 4.67 22.92 -8.42
CA ILE A 66 4.17 24.28 -8.29
C ILE A 66 4.74 24.85 -6.99
N GLN A 67 5.67 25.79 -7.11
CA GLN A 67 6.14 26.63 -6.00
C GLN A 67 5.67 28.06 -6.27
N GLY A 68 5.02 28.70 -5.28
CA GLY A 68 4.63 30.10 -5.36
C GLY A 68 3.13 30.40 -5.53
N ILE A 69 2.23 29.47 -5.21
CA ILE A 69 0.81 29.81 -5.04
C ILE A 69 0.69 30.54 -3.69
N SER A 70 0.45 31.85 -3.74
CA SER A 70 0.07 32.68 -2.58
C SER A 70 -1.45 32.75 -2.46
#